data_AF-A0A2E7IKH3-F1
#
_entry.id   AF-A0A2E7IKH3-F1
#
_cell.length_a   1.000
_cell.length_b   1.000
_cell.length_c   1.000
_cell.angle_alpha   90.00
_cell.angle_beta   90.00
_cell.angle_gamma   90.00
#
_symmetry.space_group_name_H-M   'P 1'
#
loop_
_entity.id
_entity.type
_entity.pdbx_description
1 polymer ?
#
loop_
_entity_poly.entity_id
_entity_poly.type
_entity_poly.pdbx_seq_one_letter_code
_entity_poly.pdbx_strand_id
1 'polypeptide(L)' 'MSIQNLYNWFINMKLLKYFAGSLIISLGIMMVLAILVRSLQIELPTDTARYFLLIWVSLAIVISPFAKKIIRV' A
#
# COMPACT_ATOMS: atom_id res chain seq x y z
N MET A 1 10.81 -32.04 4.24
CA MET A 1 9.84 -30.92 4.29
C MET A 1 8.46 -31.53 4.46
N SER A 2 7.71 -31.26 5.54
CA SER A 2 6.37 -31.83 5.73
C SER A 2 5.34 -31.15 4.81
N ILE A 3 4.25 -31.86 4.48
CA ILE A 3 3.15 -31.33 3.66
C ILE A 3 2.54 -30.06 4.28
N GLN A 4 2.50 -29.98 5.62
CA GLN A 4 2.08 -28.77 6.35
C GLN A 4 3.01 -27.57 6.12
N ASN A 5 4.33 -27.78 6.04
CA ASN A 5 5.26 -26.68 5.76
C ASN A 5 5.09 -26.15 4.33
N LEU A 6 4.77 -27.04 3.37
CA LEU A 6 4.49 -26.65 1.99
C LEU A 6 3.21 -25.80 1.91
N TYR A 7 2.14 -26.22 2.60
CA TYR A 7 0.87 -25.48 2.65
C TYR A 7 1.02 -24.09 3.27
N ASN A 8 1.72 -24.00 4.40
CA ASN A 8 2.02 -22.72 5.05
C ASN A 8 2.85 -21.80 4.16
N TRP A 9 3.81 -22.36 3.40
CA TRP A 9 4.60 -21.59 2.45
C TRP A 9 3.73 -21.00 1.33
N PHE A 10 2.82 -21.79 0.74
CA PHE A 10 1.90 -21.30 -0.30
C PHE A 10 0.95 -20.20 0.21
N ILE A 11 0.44 -20.33 1.44
CA ILE A 11 -0.41 -19.30 2.04
C ILE A 11 0.36 -18.00 2.26
N ASN A 12 1.55 -18.08 2.87
CA ASN A 12 2.38 -16.91 3.10
C ASN A 12 2.76 -16.22 1.79
N MET A 13 3.04 -16.98 0.73
CA MET A 13 3.39 -16.41 -0.56
C MET A 13 2.20 -15.69 -1.22
N LYS A 14 0.98 -16.21 -1.07
CA LYS A 14 -0.24 -15.51 -1.51
C LYS A 14 -0.48 -14.24 -0.69
N LEU A 15 -0.34 -14.32 0.63
CA LEU A 15 -0.50 -13.18 1.54
C LEU A 15 0.48 -12.04 1.21
N LEU A 16 1.74 -12.39 0.95
CA LEU A 16 2.80 -11.46 0.56
C LEU A 16 2.48 -10.75 -0.75
N LYS A 17 1.98 -11.46 -1.76
CA LYS A 17 1.55 -10.86 -3.04
C LYS A 17 0.44 -9.83 -2.85
N TYR A 18 -0.55 -10.13 -2.00
CA TYR A 18 -1.63 -9.19 -1.69
C TYR A 18 -1.11 -7.94 -0.96
N PHE A 19 -0.21 -8.13 0.01
CA PHE A 19 0.38 -7.03 0.76
C PHE A 19 1.27 -6.13 -0.10
N ALA A 20 2.13 -6.73 -0.93
CA ALA A 20 2.98 -6.01 -1.88
C ALA A 20 2.12 -5.20 -2.88
N GLY A 21 1.04 -5.78 -3.40
CA GLY A 21 0.12 -5.06 -4.28
C GLY A 21 -0.57 -3.87 -3.61
N SER A 22 -1.02 -3.98 -2.36
CA SER A 22 -1.58 -2.84 -1.63
C SER A 22 -0.56 -1.72 -1.38
N LEU A 23 0.71 -2.06 -1.14
CA LEU A 23 1.78 -1.08 -0.96
C LEU A 23 2.06 -0.32 -2.26
N ILE A 24 2.08 -1.01 -3.40
CA ILE A 24 2.31 -0.39 -4.72
C ILE A 24 1.14 0.54 -5.08
N ILE A 25 -0.11 0.10 -4.88
CA ILE A 25 -1.30 0.91 -5.20
C ILE A 25 -1.35 2.16 -4.32
N SER A 26 -1.11 2.02 -3.01
CA SER A 26 -1.09 3.15 -2.09
C SER A 26 0.03 4.15 -2.43
N LEU A 27 1.22 3.68 -2.85
CA LEU A 27 2.28 4.53 -3.38
C LEU A 27 1.84 5.32 -4.62
N GLY A 28 1.13 4.68 -5.55
CA GLY A 28 0.59 5.34 -6.74
C GLY A 28 -0.37 6.48 -6.38
N ILE A 29 -1.23 6.27 -5.38
CA ILE A 29 -2.16 7.32 -4.92
C ILE A 29 -1.41 8.46 -4.23
N MET A 30 -0.40 8.15 -3.40
CA MET A 30 0.45 9.16 -2.78
C MET A 30 1.20 10.00 -3.82
N MET A 31 1.62 9.39 -4.93
CA MET A 31 2.26 10.11 -6.04
C MET A 31 1.30 11.09 -6.72
N VAL A 32 0.06 10.67 -6.97
CA VAL A 32 -0.98 11.57 -7.53
C VAL A 32 -1.28 12.72 -6.56
N LEU A 33 -1.38 12.44 -5.26
CA LEU A 33 -1.55 13.47 -4.23
C LEU A 33 -0.38 14.46 -4.21
N ALA A 34 0.87 13.98 -4.29
CA ALA A 34 2.04 14.84 -4.33
C ALA A 34 2.03 15.78 -5.56
N ILE A 35 1.64 15.26 -6.73
CA ILE A 35 1.50 16.06 -7.96
C ILE A 35 0.41 17.12 -7.79
N LEU A 36 -0.75 16.75 -7.24
CA LEU A 36 -1.86 17.68 -7.00
C LEU A 36 -1.47 18.80 -6.02
N VAL A 37 -0.83 18.44 -4.91
CA VAL A 37 -0.36 19.41 -3.91
C VAL A 37 0.67 20.37 -4.51
N ARG A 38 1.60 19.85 -5.33
CA ARG A 38 2.56 20.67 -6.07
C ARG A 38 1.87 21.59 -7.09
N SER A 39 0.83 21.10 -7.77
CA SER A 39 0.04 21.88 -8.74
C SER A 39 -0.77 23.00 -8.09
N LEU A 40 -1.23 22.81 -6.85
CA LEU A 40 -2.01 23.79 -6.10
C LEU A 40 -1.15 24.78 -5.32
N GLN A 41 0.18 24.68 -5.40
CA GLN A 41 1.15 25.53 -4.68
C GLN A 41 0.89 25.62 -3.17
N ILE A 42 0.32 24.56 -2.59
CA ILE A 42 0.02 24.52 -1.16
C ILE A 42 1.34 24.45 -0.41
N GLU A 43 1.60 25.42 0.47
CA GLU A 43 2.74 25.39 1.37
C GLU A 43 2.59 24.20 2.32
N LEU A 44 3.52 23.26 2.20
CA LEU A 44 3.54 22.07 3.03
C LEU A 44 4.33 22.38 4.31
N PRO A 45 3.79 22.05 5.50
CA PRO A 45 4.48 22.26 6.76
C PRO A 45 5.79 21.47 6.82
N THR A 46 6.80 21.94 7.56
CA THR A 46 8.14 21.35 7.64
C THR A 46 8.16 19.85 7.97
N ASP A 47 7.15 19.35 8.68
CA ASP A 47 6.96 17.93 9.00
C ASP A 47 6.22 17.13 7.90
N THR A 48 6.22 17.61 6.65
CA THR A 48 5.43 17.03 5.54
C THR A 48 5.65 15.54 5.39
N ALA A 49 6.91 15.09 5.49
CA ALA A 49 7.28 13.69 5.33
C ALA A 49 6.61 12.80 6.38
N ARG A 50 6.44 13.29 7.61
CA ARG A 50 5.81 12.56 8.71
C ARG A 50 4.30 12.41 8.49
N TYR A 51 3.65 13.48 8.05
CA TYR A 51 2.23 13.45 7.69
C TYR A 51 1.97 12.58 6.46
N PHE A 52 2.82 12.66 5.44
CA PHE A 52 2.75 11.80 4.25
C PHE A 52 2.87 10.32 4.61
N LEU A 53 3.79 9.97 5.52
CA LEU A 53 3.94 8.60 6.01
C LEU A 53 2.69 8.11 6.77
N LEU A 54 2.14 8.94 7.65
CA LEU A 54 0.92 8.60 8.39
C LEU A 54 -0.28 8.40 7.46
N ILE A 55 -0.46 9.30 6.49
CA ILE A 55 -1.51 9.18 5.48
C ILE A 55 -1.28 7.93 4.64
N TRP A 56 -0.06 7.66 4.19
CA TRP A 56 0.25 6.48 3.38
C TRP A 56 -0.04 5.16 4.09
N VAL A 57 0.40 5.01 5.34
CA VAL A 57 0.15 3.79 6.12
C VAL A 57 -1.35 3.61 6.38
N SER A 58 -2.06 4.68 6.72
CA SER A 58 -3.52 4.66 6.91
C SER A 58 -4.22 4.25 5.62
N LEU A 59 -3.80 4.81 4.49
CA LEU A 59 -4.35 4.52 3.17
C LEU A 59 -4.07 3.07 2.74
N ALA A 60 -2.87 2.55 3.00
CA ALA A 60 -2.50 1.16 2.70
C ALA A 60 -3.40 0.16 3.45
N ILE A 61 -3.76 0.45 4.71
CA ILE A 61 -4.69 -0.37 5.50
C ILE A 61 -6.10 -0.32 4.89
N VAL A 62 -6.59 0.88 4.53
CA VAL A 62 -7.93 1.05 3.94
C VAL A 62 -8.04 0.41 2.55
N ILE A 63 -6.96 0.41 1.77
CA ILE A 63 -6.92 -0.13 0.40
C ILE A 63 -6.63 -1.64 0.36
N SER A 64 -6.13 -2.23 1.44
CA SER A 64 -5.95 -3.68 1.61
C SER A 64 -7.11 -4.55 1.07
N PRO A 65 -8.40 -4.29 1.40
CA PRO A 65 -9.52 -5.06 0.84
C PRO A 65 -9.68 -4.87 -0.68
N PHE A 66 -9.38 -3.68 -1.21
CA PHE A 66 -9.41 -3.42 -2.66
C PHE A 66 -8.27 -4.14 -3.39
N ALA A 67 -7.05 -4.13 -2.84
CA ALA A 67 -5.92 -4.86 -3.40
C ALA A 67 -6.19 -6.37 -3.46
N LYS A 68 -6.78 -6.94 -2.41
CA LYS A 68 -7.24 -8.35 -2.42
C LYS A 68 -8.27 -8.63 -3.50
N LYS A 69 -9.15 -7.66 -3.81
CA LYS A 69 -10.17 -7.80 -4.86
C LYS A 69 -9.56 -7.72 -6.26
N ILE A 70 -8.61 -6.82 -6.48
CA ILE A 70 -7.91 -6.63 -7.77
C ILE A 70 -7.01 -7.83 -8.09
N ILE A 71 -6.27 -8.35 -7.12
CA ILE A 71 -5.31 -9.45 -7.33
C ILE A 71 -6.01 -10.83 -7.35
N ARG A 72 -7.30 -10.90 -6.97
CA ARG A 72 -8.13 -12.11 -7.13
C ARG A 72 -8.78 -12.23 -8.51
N VAL A 73 -8.86 -11.14 -9.27
CA VAL A 73 -9.14 -11.17 -10.71
C VAL A 73 -7.89 -11.70 -11.41
#